data_AF-A0A946AKF3-F1
#
_entry.id   AF-A0A946AKF3-F1
#
_cell.length_a   1.000
_cell.length_b   1.000
_cell.length_c   1.000
_cell.angle_alpha   90.00
_cell.angle_beta   90.00
_cell.angle_gamma   90.00
#
_symmetry.space_group_name_H-M   'P 1'
#
loop_
_entity.id
_entity.type
_entity.pdbx_description
1 polymer ?
#
loop_
_entity_poly.entity_id
_entity_poly.type
_entity_poly.pdbx_seq_one_letter_code
_entity_poly.pdbx_strand_id
1 'polypeptide(L)' 'MNQESRKLLIVEDDPGLLSQLKWCFEGYDVVTAEDRISAINELRRHEPTVVLQDLGLPPNPEGVDEGLA' A
#
# COMPACT_ATOMS: atom_id res chain seq x y z
N MET A 1 -6.07 -18.38 18.03
CA MET A 1 -5.38 -17.67 16.92
C MET A 1 -5.28 -16.22 17.37
N ASN A 2 -4.07 -15.69 17.52
CA ASN A 2 -3.89 -14.31 17.97
C ASN A 2 -4.67 -13.38 17.05
N GLN A 3 -5.56 -12.58 17.64
CA GLN A 3 -6.27 -11.46 17.02
C GLN A 3 -5.31 -10.27 16.89
N GLU A 4 -4.11 -10.48 16.34
CA GLU A 4 -3.33 -9.35 15.87
C GLU A 4 -4.02 -8.85 14.61
N SER A 5 -4.51 -7.61 14.66
CA SER A 5 -5.05 -6.92 13.49
C SER A 5 -4.03 -7.05 12.36
N ARG A 6 -4.36 -7.82 11.32
CA ARG A 6 -3.46 -8.05 10.21
C ARG A 6 -3.31 -6.72 9.48
N LYS A 7 -2.21 -6.02 9.72
CA LYS A 7 -1.90 -4.77 9.04
C LYS A 7 -1.53 -5.07 7.60
N LEU A 8 -2.18 -4.36 6.67
CA LEU A 8 -1.92 -4.40 5.25
C LEU A 8 -1.55 -2.99 4.81
N LEU A 9 -0.39 -2.83 4.17
CA LEU A 9 -0.06 -1.58 3.50
C LEU A 9 -0.44 -1.70 2.01
N ILE A 10 -1.16 -0.74 1.49
CA ILE A 10 -1.47 -0.60 0.06
C ILE A 10 -0.76 0.64 -0.47
N VAL A 11 0.05 0.47 -1.51
CA VAL A 11 0.74 1.55 -2.21
C VAL A 11 0.12 1.70 -3.59
N GLU A 12 -0.59 2.80 -3.81
CA GLU A 12 -1.44 3.05 -4.97
C GLU A 12 -1.72 4.56 -5.04
N ASP A 13 -1.44 5.21 -6.17
CA ASP A 13 -1.63 6.65 -6.36
C ASP A 13 -3.02 7.00 -6.93
N ASP A 14 -3.73 6.04 -7.54
CA ASP A 14 -5.09 6.27 -8.02
C ASP A 14 -6.13 6.11 -6.89
N PRO A 15 -6.86 7.17 -6.52
CA PRO A 15 -7.82 7.12 -5.42
C PRO A 15 -9.04 6.23 -5.73
N GLY A 16 -9.34 5.99 -7.01
CA GLY A 16 -10.44 5.13 -7.45
C GLY A 16 -10.12 3.66 -7.25
N LEU A 17 -8.92 3.23 -7.63
CA LEU A 17 -8.36 1.90 -7.37
C LEU A 17 -8.19 1.68 -5.86
N LEU A 18 -7.61 2.64 -5.15
CA LEU A 18 -7.42 2.55 -3.70
C LEU A 18 -8.73 2.34 -2.95
N SER A 19 -9.80 3.03 -3.35
CA SER A 19 -11.13 2.89 -2.75
C SER A 19 -11.70 1.48 -2.96
N GLN A 20 -11.54 0.91 -4.15
CA GLN A 20 -11.98 -0.45 -4.46
C GLN A 20 -11.18 -1.49 -3.68
N LEU A 21 -9.87 -1.30 -3.54
CA LEU A 21 -9.00 -2.18 -2.76
C LEU A 21 -9.38 -2.16 -1.28
N LYS A 22 -9.66 -1.00 -0.70
CA LYS A 22 -10.12 -0.89 0.70
C LYS A 22 -11.37 -1.74 0.98
N TRP A 23 -12.33 -1.77 0.07
CA TRP A 23 -13.53 -2.63 0.20
C TRP A 23 -13.20 -4.12 0.17
N CYS A 24 -12.20 -4.53 -0.60
CA CYS A 24 -11.76 -5.94 -0.66
C CYS A 24 -11.09 -6.40 0.65
N PHE A 25 -10.60 -5.47 1.47
CA PHE A 25 -9.80 -5.75 2.66
C PHE A 25 -10.39 -5.21 3.96
N GLU A 26 -11.72 -5.05 4.09
CA GLU A 26 -12.40 -4.53 5.30
C GLU A 26 -12.06 -5.28 6.61
N GLY A 27 -11.55 -6.53 6.53
CA GLY A 27 -11.09 -7.31 7.68
C GLY A 27 -9.63 -7.06 8.11
N TYR A 28 -8.92 -6.16 7.42
CA TYR A 28 -7.53 -5.79 7.69
C TYR A 28 -7.45 -4.37 8.27
N ASP A 29 -6.40 -4.09 9.04
CA ASP A 29 -6.03 -2.71 9.38
C ASP A 29 -5.25 -2.13 8.19
N VAL A 30 -5.97 -1.48 7.28
CA VAL A 30 -5.42 -0.99 6.01
C VAL A 30 -4.73 0.36 6.21
N VAL A 31 -3.42 0.37 5.97
CA VAL A 31 -2.58 1.57 5.85
C VAL A 31 -2.36 1.86 4.37
N THR A 32 -2.26 3.12 3.98
CA THR A 32 -2.13 3.51 2.58
C THR A 32 -1.00 4.50 2.34
N ALA A 33 -0.39 4.42 1.17
CA ALA A 33 0.59 5.36 0.66
C ALA A 33 0.36 5.61 -0.83
N GLU A 34 0.71 6.80 -1.32
CA GLU A 34 0.49 7.23 -2.71
C GLU A 34 1.80 7.31 -3.51
N ASP A 35 2.94 7.19 -2.85
CA ASP A 35 4.26 7.23 -3.48
C ASP A 35 5.28 6.41 -2.67
N ARG A 36 6.48 6.23 -3.22
CA ARG A 36 7.57 5.49 -2.54
C ARG A 36 7.94 6.08 -1.19
N ILE A 37 7.96 7.41 -1.06
CA ILE A 37 8.44 8.08 0.15
C ILE A 37 7.46 7.83 1.30
N SER A 38 6.18 8.05 1.06
CA SER A 38 5.09 7.74 1.98
C SER A 38 5.03 6.24 2.27
N ALA A 39 5.21 5.37 1.28
CA ALA A 39 5.22 3.91 1.48
C ALA A 39 6.31 3.47 2.46
N ILE A 40 7.55 3.97 2.30
CA ILE A 40 8.67 3.64 3.20
C ILE A 40 8.39 4.17 4.63
N ASN A 41 7.81 5.36 4.74
CA ASN A 41 7.46 5.94 6.04
C ASN A 41 6.40 5.11 6.76
N GLU A 42 5.34 4.72 6.06
CA GLU A 42 4.26 3.91 6.60
C GLU A 42 4.72 2.47 6.91
N LEU A 43 5.56 1.88 6.07
CA LEU A 43 6.18 0.58 6.32
C LEU A 43 6.94 0.56 7.65
N ARG A 44 7.78 1.59 7.91
CA ARG A 44 8.55 1.71 9.16
C ARG A 44 7.67 2.01 10.37
N ARG A 45 6.60 2.78 10.18
CA ARG A 45 5.69 3.19 11.26
C ARG A 45 4.80 2.04 11.73
N HIS A 46 4.32 1.24 10.79
CA HIS A 46 3.26 0.28 11.04
C HIS A 46 3.69 -1.18 11.00
N GLU A 47 4.89 -1.47 10.50
CA GLU A 47 5.45 -2.82 10.38
C GLU A 47 4.43 -3.86 9.84
N PRO A 48 3.77 -3.57 8.70
CA PRO A 48 2.77 -4.47 8.14
C PRO A 48 3.40 -5.79 7.71
N THR A 49 2.66 -6.89 7.85
CA THR A 49 3.15 -8.22 7.45
C THR A 49 3.05 -8.44 5.94
N VAL A 50 2.19 -7.70 5.26
CA VAL A 50 1.97 -7.77 3.81
C VAL A 50 1.87 -6.36 3.25
N VAL A 51 2.46 -6.17 2.07
CA VAL A 51 2.35 -4.96 1.25
C VAL A 51 1.72 -5.35 -0.08
N LEU A 52 0.69 -4.61 -0.50
CA LEU A 52 0.18 -4.60 -1.86
C LEU A 52 0.79 -3.39 -2.57
N GLN A 53 1.55 -3.64 -3.63
CA GLN A 53 2.39 -2.65 -4.29
C GLN A 53 1.94 -2.47 -5.74
N ASP A 54 1.51 -1.27 -6.11
CA ASP A 54 1.45 -0.88 -7.51
C ASP A 54 2.88 -0.66 -8.04
N LEU A 55 3.10 -1.11 -9.29
CA LEU A 55 4.37 -0.93 -9.97
C LEU A 55 4.47 0.47 -10.61
N GLY A 56 3.34 0.99 -11.07
CA GLY A 56 3.22 2.23 -11.84
C GLY A 56 3.08 3.48 -10.99
N LEU A 57 4.12 3.86 -10.24
CA LEU A 57 4.05 5.00 -9.32
C LEU A 57 4.61 6.32 -9.90
N PRO A 58 4.15 7.49 -9.42
CA PRO A 58 4.75 8.77 -9.75
C PRO A 58 6.25 8.82 -9.42
N PRO A 59 7.09 9.48 -10.25
CA PRO A 59 6.73 10.35 -11.38
C PRO A 59 6.53 9.64 -12.72
N ASN A 60 6.63 8.30 -12.79
CA ASN A 60 6.51 7.55 -14.05
C ASN A 60 5.47 6.42 -13.93
N PRO A 61 4.16 6.74 -14.02
CA PRO A 61 3.09 5.75 -13.83
C PRO A 61 3.08 4.61 -14.86
N GLU A 62 3.71 4.79 -16.03
CA GLU A 62 3.83 3.74 -17.05
C GLU A 62 5.04 2.82 -16.84
N GLY A 63 5.99 3.23 -15.98
CA GLY A 63 7.19 2.48 -15.67
C GLY A 63 7.06 1.70 -14.37
N VAL A 64 7.90 0.68 -14.19
CA VAL A 64 7.91 -0.16 -12.98
C VAL A 64 9.04 0.20 -12.01
N ASP A 65 9.96 1.09 -12.43
CA ASP A 65 11.19 1.37 -11.69
C ASP A 65 10.90 1.92 -10.29
N GLU A 66 9.89 2.79 -10.15
CA GLU A 66 9.53 3.36 -8.85
C GLU A 66 8.94 2.29 -7.93
N GLY A 67 8.06 1.42 -8.44
CA GLY A 67 7.42 0.38 -7.65
C GLY A 67 8.33 -0.81 -7.29
N LEU A 68 9.45 -1.01 -7.99
CA LEU A 68 10.45 -2.04 -7.72
C LEU A 68 11.65 -1.59 -6.86
N ALA A 69 11.82 -0.28 -6.67
CA ALA A 69 13.00 0.32 -6.01
C ALA A 69 13.05 0.15 -4.49
#